data_AF-A0AAP0Z2Q3-F1
#
_entry.id   AF-A0AAP0Z2Q3-F1
#
_cell.length_a   1.000
_cell.length_b   1.000
_cell.length_c   1.000
_cell.angle_alpha   90.00
_cell.angle_beta   90.00
_cell.angle_gamma   90.00
#
_symmetry.space_group_name_H-M   'P 1'
#
loop_
_entity.id
_entity.type
_entity.pdbx_description
1 polymer ?
#
loop_
_entity_poly.entity_id
_entity_poly.type
_entity_poly.pdbx_seq_one_letter_code
_entity_poly.pdbx_strand_id
1 'polypeptide(L)'
;MAAGLQCWDASGKLIVDIGDYNSRFLGETTVAIGNNAASVSKAFSGLTQNGSFGVVVGSSAAGGGFATESYAVRTYNGGFTVYSTSTATPASTLTVHLYGFL
;
A
#
# COMPACT_ATOMS: atom_id res chain seq x y z
N MET A 1 -0.80 -18.95 -13.69
CA MET A 1 -0.15 -20.08 -12.99
C MET A 1 0.90 -19.46 -12.09
N ALA A 2 0.67 -19.42 -10.77
CA ALA A 2 1.66 -18.86 -9.85
C ALA A 2 2.86 -19.83 -9.82
N ALA A 3 4.01 -19.38 -10.35
CA ALA A 3 5.23 -20.17 -10.36
C ALA A 3 6.07 -19.78 -9.13
N GLY A 4 6.44 -20.76 -8.30
CA GLY A 4 7.45 -20.56 -7.26
C GLY A 4 7.63 -21.79 -6.35
N LEU A 5 8.47 -21.63 -5.32
CA LEU A 5 9.00 -22.72 -4.49
C LEU A 5 7.93 -23.27 -3.52
N GLN A 6 7.52 -24.53 -3.71
CA GLN A 6 6.75 -25.28 -2.72
C GLN A 6 7.68 -26.25 -1.98
N CYS A 7 7.65 -26.25 -0.66
CA CYS A 7 8.38 -27.22 0.16
C CYS A 7 7.42 -28.25 0.73
N TRP A 8 7.65 -29.51 0.38
CA TRP A 8 6.90 -30.65 0.90
C TRP A 8 7.82 -31.46 1.81
N ASP A 9 7.33 -31.88 2.96
CA ASP A 9 8.05 -32.84 3.79
C ASP A 9 7.92 -34.28 3.25
N ALA A 10 8.68 -35.20 3.84
CA ALA A 10 8.67 -36.62 3.48
C ALA A 10 7.32 -37.33 3.72
N SER A 11 6.39 -36.71 4.46
CA SER A 11 5.04 -37.21 4.70
C SER A 11 4.01 -36.66 3.70
N GLY A 12 4.44 -35.82 2.75
CA GLY A 12 3.56 -35.19 1.78
C GLY A 12 2.78 -34.00 2.37
N LYS A 13 3.27 -33.40 3.45
CA LYS A 13 2.71 -32.18 4.02
C LYS A 13 3.40 -30.96 3.42
N LEU A 14 2.61 -29.97 3.01
CA LEU A 14 3.11 -28.67 2.60
C LEU A 14 3.61 -27.90 3.84
N ILE A 15 4.91 -27.62 3.87
CA ILE A 15 5.57 -26.94 5.01
C ILE A 15 5.70 -25.44 4.74
N VAL A 16 5.78 -25.05 3.47
CA VAL A 16 5.79 -23.66 3.03
C VAL A 16 4.92 -23.54 1.77
N ASP A 17 3.93 -22.66 1.81
CA ASP A 17 3.11 -22.27 0.67
C ASP A 17 3.38 -20.82 0.25
N ILE A 18 3.15 -20.52 -1.02
CA ILE A 18 3.32 -19.19 -1.61
C ILE A 18 2.15 -18.25 -1.30
N GLY A 19 0.99 -18.78 -0.86
CA GLY A 19 -0.15 -17.98 -0.43
C GLY A 19 0.29 -16.88 0.54
N ASP A 20 1.06 -17.26 1.56
CA ASP A 20 1.53 -16.38 2.63
C ASP A 20 2.45 -15.23 2.17
N TYR A 21 3.06 -15.33 0.99
CA TYR A 21 4.00 -14.33 0.45
C TYR A 21 3.49 -13.60 -0.79
N ASN A 22 2.34 -14.00 -1.34
CA ASN A 22 1.80 -13.34 -2.51
C ASN A 22 0.91 -12.17 -2.12
N SER A 23 1.07 -11.08 -2.87
CA SER A 23 0.16 -9.94 -2.82
C SER A 23 -0.63 -9.87 -4.13
N ARG A 24 -1.92 -9.56 -4.02
CA ARG A 24 -2.81 -9.29 -5.16
C ARG A 24 -3.02 -7.80 -5.29
N PHE A 25 -2.81 -7.25 -6.48
CA PHE A 25 -3.16 -5.86 -6.77
C PHE A 25 -4.69 -5.67 -6.70
N LEU A 26 -5.13 -4.72 -5.86
CA LEU A 26 -6.54 -4.39 -5.66
C LEU A 26 -6.95 -3.16 -6.47
N GLY A 27 -6.02 -2.25 -6.73
CA GLY A 27 -6.26 -1.08 -7.56
C GLY A 27 -5.30 0.06 -7.33
N GLU A 28 -5.46 1.09 -8.16
CA GLU A 28 -4.76 2.37 -8.06
C GLU A 28 -5.76 3.48 -7.72
N THR A 29 -5.33 4.44 -6.92
CA THR A 29 -6.10 5.66 -6.71
C THR A 29 -5.21 6.84 -6.38
N THR A 30 -5.73 8.06 -6.53
CA THR A 30 -5.03 9.28 -6.15
C THR A 30 -5.61 9.91 -4.89
N VAL A 31 -4.78 10.56 -4.07
CA VAL A 31 -5.24 11.32 -2.89
C VAL A 31 -4.46 12.62 -2.77
N ALA A 32 -5.17 13.72 -2.50
CA ALA A 32 -4.54 15.01 -2.27
C ALA A 32 -4.20 15.17 -0.78
N ILE A 33 -2.94 15.42 -0.47
CA ILE A 33 -2.48 15.79 0.87
C ILE A 33 -2.13 17.28 0.89
N GLY A 34 -2.60 17.98 1.93
CA GLY A 34 -2.34 19.41 2.08
C GLY A 34 -0.89 19.70 2.47
N ASN A 35 -0.48 20.96 2.30
CA ASN A 35 0.84 21.44 2.72
C ASN A 35 1.06 21.19 4.21
N ASN A 36 2.15 20.51 4.58
CA ASN A 36 2.51 20.12 5.94
C ASN A 36 1.42 19.33 6.69
N ALA A 37 0.49 18.70 5.97
CA ALA A 37 -0.52 17.87 6.60
C ALA A 37 0.12 16.56 7.07
N ALA A 38 -0.11 16.22 8.34
CA ALA A 38 0.45 15.00 8.93
C ALA A 38 -0.16 13.72 8.31
N SER A 39 -1.41 13.78 7.85
CA SER A 39 -2.07 12.64 7.21
C SER A 39 -3.29 13.05 6.38
N VAL A 40 -3.73 12.15 5.50
CA VAL A 40 -5.00 12.23 4.78
C VAL A 40 -5.60 10.83 4.62
N SER A 41 -6.92 10.70 4.79
CA SER A 41 -7.65 9.45 4.62
C SER A 41 -8.52 9.48 3.37
N LYS A 42 -8.65 8.33 2.70
CA LYS A 42 -9.54 8.14 1.56
C LYS A 42 -10.26 6.79 1.66
N ALA A 43 -11.56 6.81 1.37
CA ALA A 43 -12.37 5.60 1.29
C ALA A 43 -12.02 4.79 0.05
N PHE A 44 -11.96 3.46 0.20
CA PHE A 44 -11.77 2.51 -0.90
C PHE A 44 -12.36 1.16 -0.46
N SER A 45 -13.44 0.75 -1.14
CA SER A 45 -14.16 -0.47 -0.79
C SER A 45 -13.30 -1.71 -1.01
N GLY A 46 -13.45 -2.71 -0.14
CA GLY A 46 -12.71 -3.98 -0.21
C GLY A 46 -11.34 -3.97 0.49
N LEU A 47 -10.88 -2.83 1.02
CA LEU A 47 -9.72 -2.81 1.92
C LEU A 47 -10.08 -3.30 3.32
N THR A 48 -9.14 -3.99 3.93
CA THR A 48 -9.23 -4.45 5.32
C THR A 48 -7.99 -4.02 6.11
N GLN A 49 -8.13 -3.89 7.42
CA GLN A 49 -7.03 -3.47 8.29
C GLN A 49 -5.84 -4.44 8.30
N ASN A 50 -6.12 -5.75 8.24
CA ASN A 50 -5.10 -6.81 8.39
C ASN A 50 -4.84 -7.60 7.09
N GLY A 51 -5.74 -7.53 6.11
CA GLY A 51 -5.64 -8.28 4.85
C GLY A 51 -5.23 -7.42 3.66
N SER A 52 -4.84 -6.16 3.88
CA SER A 52 -4.49 -5.24 2.80
C SER A 52 -3.42 -4.26 3.23
N PHE A 53 -2.68 -3.71 2.27
CA PHE A 53 -1.73 -2.62 2.47
C PHE A 53 -1.74 -1.68 1.27
N GLY A 54 -1.14 -0.50 1.41
CA GLY A 54 -0.99 0.46 0.34
C GLY A 54 0.44 0.96 0.24
N VAL A 55 0.81 1.50 -0.92
CA VAL A 55 2.11 2.09 -1.18
C VAL A 55 1.93 3.33 -2.05
N VAL A 56 2.57 4.44 -1.69
CA VAL A 56 2.67 5.61 -2.57
C VAL A 56 3.71 5.31 -3.66
N VAL A 57 3.28 5.35 -4.91
CA VAL A 57 4.13 5.05 -6.08
C VAL A 57 4.42 6.28 -6.94
N GLY A 58 3.70 7.38 -6.67
CA GLY A 58 3.88 8.62 -7.40
C GLY A 58 3.44 9.81 -6.54
N SER A 59 4.03 10.96 -6.83
CA SER A 59 3.75 12.21 -6.15
C SER A 59 3.87 13.35 -7.15
N SER A 60 2.90 14.27 -7.12
CA SER A 60 2.88 15.45 -7.96
C SER A 60 2.59 16.68 -7.11
N ALA A 61 3.46 17.69 -7.17
CA ALA A 61 3.36 18.93 -6.43
C ALA A 61 3.84 20.11 -7.30
N ALA A 62 3.41 21.32 -6.97
CA ALA A 62 3.96 22.52 -7.58
C ALA A 62 5.45 22.65 -7.20
N GLY A 63 6.35 22.62 -8.20
CA GLY A 63 7.80 22.65 -7.99
C GLY A 63 8.52 21.30 -8.07
N GLY A 64 7.80 20.20 -8.40
CA GLY A 64 8.36 18.84 -8.47
C GLY A 64 7.84 17.98 -7.33
N GLY A 65 7.41 16.75 -7.64
CA GLY A 65 6.84 15.83 -6.65
C GLY A 65 7.79 15.58 -5.48
N PHE A 66 7.23 15.44 -4.28
CA PHE A 66 8.00 15.02 -3.11
C PHE A 66 8.30 13.52 -3.18
N ALA A 67 9.45 13.11 -2.63
CA ALA A 67 9.90 11.72 -2.73
C ALA A 67 8.90 10.75 -2.06
N THR A 68 8.61 9.62 -2.70
CA THR A 68 7.52 8.73 -2.29
C THR A 68 7.75 8.08 -0.93
N GLU A 69 9.01 7.91 -0.53
CA GLU A 69 9.44 7.44 0.79
C GLU A 69 9.12 8.41 1.93
N SER A 70 8.74 9.64 1.61
CA SER A 70 8.25 10.62 2.60
C SER A 70 6.80 10.36 3.05
N TYR A 71 6.21 9.25 2.59
CA TYR A 71 4.84 8.88 2.88
C TYR A 71 4.73 7.40 3.28
N ALA A 72 3.91 7.13 4.28
CA ALA A 72 3.53 5.78 4.69
C ALA A 72 2.03 5.59 4.51
N VAL A 73 1.57 4.39 4.16
CA VAL A 73 0.15 4.10 3.98
C VAL A 73 -0.30 3.01 4.94
N ARG A 74 -1.43 3.22 5.60
CA ARG A 74 -2.08 2.19 6.41
C ARG A 74 -3.54 2.03 6.02
N THR A 75 -3.94 0.79 5.78
CA THR A 75 -5.31 0.41 5.44
C THR A 75 -6.15 0.24 6.71
N TYR A 76 -7.45 0.43 6.55
CA TYR A 76 -8.48 0.11 7.54
C TYR A 76 -9.69 -0.47 6.80
N ASN A 77 -10.68 -0.95 7.54
CA ASN A 77 -11.88 -1.53 6.93
C ASN A 77 -12.64 -0.46 6.13
N GLY A 78 -12.59 -0.56 4.80
CA GLY A 78 -13.23 0.38 3.87
C GLY A 78 -12.38 1.55 3.40
N GLY A 79 -11.08 1.59 3.69
CA GLY A 79 -10.22 2.67 3.19
C GLY A 79 -8.75 2.60 3.62
N PHE A 80 -8.06 3.72 3.45
CA PHE A 80 -6.66 3.87 3.84
C PHE A 80 -6.36 5.30 4.30
N THR A 81 -5.27 5.44 5.04
CA THR A 81 -4.68 6.71 5.49
C THR A 81 -3.25 6.78 5.00
N VAL A 82 -2.89 7.89 4.37
CA VAL A 82 -1.51 8.25 4.07
C VAL A 82 -1.00 9.17 5.18
N TYR A 83 0.18 8.89 5.69
CA TYR A 83 0.89 9.68 6.69
C TYR A 83 2.12 10.31 6.04
N SER A 84 2.36 11.58 6.32
CA SER A 84 3.64 12.21 5.99
C SER A 84 4.68 11.84 7.05
N THR A 85 5.84 11.35 6.63
CA THR A 85 6.97 11.01 7.51
C THR A 85 8.00 12.14 7.58
N SER A 86 7.84 13.19 6.77
CA SER A 86 8.66 14.40 6.77
C SER A 86 7.93 15.55 7.48
N THR A 87 8.70 16.44 8.12
CA THR A 87 8.18 17.63 8.83
C THR A 87 7.80 18.78 7.90
N ALA A 88 8.27 18.75 6.65
CA ALA A 88 7.94 19.75 5.63
C ALA A 88 7.59 19.04 4.32
N THR A 89 6.33 19.10 3.92
CA THR A 89 5.84 18.52 2.66
C THR A 89 4.95 19.50 1.92
N PRO A 90 5.19 19.73 0.62
CA PRO A 90 4.31 20.58 -0.17
C PRO A 90 2.95 19.91 -0.35
N ALA A 91 1.92 20.71 -0.63
CA ALA A 91 0.65 20.17 -1.07
C ALA A 91 0.86 19.33 -2.34
N SER A 92 0.44 18.07 -2.27
CA SER A 92 0.77 17.06 -3.29
C SER A 92 -0.45 16.20 -3.61
N THR A 93 -0.57 15.77 -4.87
CA THR A 93 -1.43 14.64 -5.25
C THR A 93 -0.58 13.38 -5.35
N LEU A 94 -0.92 12.40 -4.53
CA LEU A 94 -0.19 11.13 -4.39
C LEU A 94 -0.93 10.04 -5.17
N THR A 95 -0.20 9.24 -5.94
CA THR A 95 -0.70 8.00 -6.55
C THR A 95 -0.41 6.84 -5.61
N VAL A 96 -1.44 6.10 -5.24
CA VAL A 96 -1.40 5.00 -4.27
C VAL A 96 -1.81 3.71 -4.95
N HIS A 97 -0.94 2.70 -4.88
CA HIS A 97 -1.28 1.32 -5.20
C HIS A 97 -1.77 0.61 -3.95
N LEU A 98 -2.81 -0.20 -4.11
CA LEU A 98 -3.44 -0.96 -3.04
C LEU A 98 -3.30 -2.45 -3.34
N TYR A 99 -2.95 -3.22 -2.32
CA TYR A 99 -2.69 -4.65 -2.41
C TYR A 99 -3.39 -5.40 -1.28
N GLY A 100 -3.77 -6.64 -1.55
CA GLY A 100 -4.29 -7.59 -0.57
C GLY A 100 -3.29 -8.71 -0.34
N PHE A 101 -3.17 -9.18 0.90
CA PHE A 101 -2.51 -10.45 1.21
C PHE A 101 -3.40 -11.60 0.73
N LEU A 102 -2.82 -12.68 0.22
CA LEU A 102 -3.55 -13.88 -0.22
C LEU A 102 -3.64 -14.93 0.88
#